data_AF-K0UGP8-F1
#
_entry.id   AF-K0UGP8-F1
#
_cell.length_a   1.000
_cell.length_b   1.000
_cell.length_c   1.000
_cell.angle_alpha   90.00
_cell.angle_beta   90.00
_cell.angle_gamma   90.00
#
_symmetry.space_group_name_H-M   'P 1'
#
loop_
_entity.id
_entity.type
_entity.pdbx_description
1 polymer ?
#
loop_
_entity_poly.entity_id
_entity_poly.type
_entity_poly.pdbx_seq_one_letter_code
_entity_poly.pdbx_strand_id
1 'polypeptide(L)'
;DPDGARYVRRAGEVIAVGHTLPLLNLRRVSRAIAGTEPGPEGNVTKLLVAEHSQHLTELGMDLVGSAGVTGATPKLTRAYLGNRAMTIAGGTSEITRNTIAERILGLPRDPLLINATSSSAPTGFDADELVALIDADPDGARYVRRAGEVIAVGHTLPLLNLRRVSRAIAGTEPGPEGNVTKLLVAEHSQHLTELGMDLVGSAGVTGATPKLTRAYLGNRAMTIAGGTSEITRNTIAERILGLPRDPLLK
;
A
#
# COMPACT_ATOMS: atom_id res chain seq x y z
N ASP A 1 -23.27 13.81 26.83
CA ASP A 1 -23.08 13.20 25.51
C ASP A 1 -21.75 12.43 25.51
N PRO A 2 -21.78 11.07 25.47
CA PRO A 2 -20.58 10.24 25.44
C PRO A 2 -19.66 10.52 24.24
N ASP A 3 -20.24 10.94 23.11
CA ASP A 3 -19.48 11.23 21.89
C ASP A 3 -18.72 12.56 22.02
N GLY A 4 -19.31 13.57 22.68
CA GLY A 4 -18.65 14.82 22.99
C GLY A 4 -17.33 14.65 23.77
N ALA A 5 -17.32 13.80 24.80
CA ALA A 5 -16.12 13.53 25.59
C ALA A 5 -15.02 12.80 24.78
N ARG A 6 -15.43 11.94 23.83
CA ARG A 6 -14.51 11.28 22.89
C ARG A 6 -13.86 12.28 21.94
N TYR A 7 -14.64 13.20 21.37
CA TYR A 7 -14.12 14.21 20.45
C TYR A 7 -13.18 15.20 21.14
N VAL A 8 -13.51 15.66 22.35
CA VAL A 8 -12.64 16.56 23.13
C VAL A 8 -11.29 15.91 23.42
N ARG A 9 -11.28 14.63 23.81
CA ARG A 9 -10.04 13.88 24.05
C ARG A 9 -9.20 13.78 22.78
N ARG A 10 -9.80 13.36 21.67
CA ARG A 10 -9.11 13.18 20.38
C ARG A 10 -8.62 14.52 19.81
N ALA A 11 -9.36 15.61 20.01
CA ALA A 11 -8.92 16.96 19.69
C ALA A 11 -7.71 17.38 20.53
N GLY A 12 -7.74 17.11 21.84
CA GLY A 12 -6.62 17.36 22.75
C GLY A 12 -5.35 16.61 22.34
N GLU A 13 -5.47 15.33 21.99
CA GLU A 13 -4.36 14.50 21.50
C GLU A 13 -3.76 15.06 20.20
N VAL A 14 -4.60 15.39 19.22
CA VAL A 14 -4.15 15.94 17.94
C VAL A 14 -3.46 17.30 18.17
N ILE A 15 -4.05 18.20 18.95
CA ILE A 15 -3.46 19.52 19.25
C ILE A 15 -2.11 19.36 19.96
N ALA A 16 -2.02 18.48 20.96
CA ALA A 16 -0.78 18.23 21.69
C ALA A 16 0.33 17.75 20.74
N VAL A 17 0.05 16.76 19.90
CA VAL A 17 1.01 16.28 18.89
C VAL A 17 1.38 17.39 17.92
N GLY A 18 0.42 18.19 17.45
CA GLY A 18 0.64 19.32 16.55
C GLY A 18 1.64 20.34 17.09
N HIS A 19 1.61 20.62 18.40
CA HIS A 19 2.58 21.50 19.05
C HIS A 19 3.99 20.91 19.18
N THR A 20 4.14 19.58 19.15
CA THR A 20 5.46 18.93 19.21
C THR A 20 6.18 18.91 17.86
N LEU A 21 5.45 18.90 16.73
CA LEU A 21 6.04 18.78 15.40
C LEU A 21 7.01 19.94 15.03
N PRO A 22 6.70 21.23 15.32
CA PRO A 22 7.64 22.32 15.10
C PRO A 22 8.94 22.16 15.89
N LEU A 23 8.87 21.60 17.10
CA LEU A 23 10.05 21.37 17.95
C LEU A 23 11.00 20.34 17.33
N LEU A 24 10.46 19.31 16.65
CA LEU A 24 11.28 18.34 15.91
C LEU A 24 12.04 19.00 14.75
N ASN A 25 11.40 19.94 14.03
CA ASN A 25 12.06 20.69 12.97
C ASN A 25 13.13 21.64 13.53
N LEU A 26 12.84 22.34 14.64
CA LEU A 26 13.84 23.19 15.31
C LEU A 26 15.04 22.39 15.82
N ARG A 27 14.81 21.19 16.35
CA ARG A 27 15.90 20.28 16.76
C ARG A 27 16.77 19.87 15.57
N ARG A 28 16.18 19.58 14.41
CA ARG A 28 16.93 19.26 13.18
C ARG A 28 17.77 20.45 12.71
N VAL A 29 17.20 21.65 12.70
CA VAL A 29 17.91 22.89 12.34
C VAL A 29 19.06 23.15 13.32
N SER A 30 18.82 23.04 14.62
CA SER A 30 19.85 23.22 15.66
C SER A 30 21.02 22.24 15.50
N ARG A 31 20.73 20.97 15.21
CA ARG A 31 21.75 19.94 14.94
C ARG A 31 22.56 20.20 13.67
N ALA A 32 21.90 20.66 12.61
CA ALA A 32 22.56 21.04 11.37
C ALA A 32 23.49 22.25 11.57
N ILE A 33 23.04 23.25 12.34
CA ILE A 33 23.86 24.40 12.72
C ILE A 33 25.07 23.96 13.57
N ALA A 34 24.88 23.00 14.47
CA ALA A 34 25.95 22.43 15.29
C ALA A 34 26.96 21.57 14.52
N GLY A 35 26.85 21.48 13.19
CA GLY A 35 27.75 20.69 12.34
C GLY A 35 27.62 19.18 12.51
N THR A 36 26.56 18.70 13.19
CA THR A 36 26.27 17.27 13.24
C THR A 36 25.62 16.85 11.93
N GLU A 37 26.11 15.77 11.32
CA GLU A 37 25.50 15.23 10.11
C GLU A 37 24.01 14.93 10.32
N PRO A 38 23.16 15.14 9.30
CA PRO A 38 21.74 14.78 9.37
C PRO A 38 21.59 13.30 9.70
N GLY A 39 21.06 13.02 10.90
CA GLY A 39 20.75 11.66 11.30
C GLY A 39 19.40 11.18 10.75
N PRO A 40 18.94 10.02 11.21
CA PRO A 40 17.72 9.40 10.73
C PRO A 40 16.43 10.07 11.27
N GLU A 41 16.54 11.19 11.98
CA GLU A 41 15.41 11.96 12.52
C GLU A 41 14.47 12.45 11.42
N GLY A 42 14.97 12.63 10.19
CA GLY A 42 14.13 12.98 9.04
C GLY A 42 13.01 11.96 8.79
N ASN A 43 13.29 10.67 8.97
CA ASN A 43 12.32 9.59 8.82
C ASN A 43 11.29 9.61 9.96
N VAL A 44 11.75 9.86 11.20
CA VAL A 44 10.86 9.97 12.37
C VAL A 44 9.92 11.17 12.23
N THR A 45 10.46 12.34 11.87
CA THR A 45 9.66 13.55 11.63
C THR A 45 8.64 13.32 10.52
N LYS A 46 9.05 12.71 9.40
CA LYS A 46 8.14 12.42 8.29
C LYS A 46 6.97 11.53 8.73
N LEU A 47 7.26 10.43 9.44
CA LEU A 47 6.24 9.50 9.91
C LEU A 47 5.24 10.17 10.85
N LEU A 48 5.76 10.92 11.85
CA LEU A 48 4.91 11.63 12.81
C LEU A 48 4.06 12.71 12.16
N VAL A 49 4.61 13.46 11.19
CA VAL A 49 3.83 14.45 10.43
C VAL A 49 2.73 13.77 9.62
N ALA A 50 3.01 12.64 8.97
CA ALA A 50 2.01 11.89 8.20
C ALA A 50 0.89 11.33 9.09
N GLU A 51 1.23 10.66 10.20
CA GLU A 51 0.25 10.10 11.15
C GLU A 51 -0.60 11.22 11.78
N HIS A 52 0.02 12.32 12.22
CA HIS A 52 -0.69 13.47 12.78
C HIS A 52 -1.66 14.10 11.77
N SER A 53 -1.23 14.27 10.52
CA SER A 53 -2.06 14.86 9.46
C SER A 53 -3.27 13.98 9.12
N GLN A 54 -3.11 12.65 9.21
CA GLN A 54 -4.23 11.71 9.08
C GLN A 54 -5.19 11.82 10.25
N HIS A 55 -4.71 11.76 11.49
CA HIS A 55 -5.57 11.87 12.67
C HIS A 55 -6.34 13.21 12.71
N LEU A 56 -5.70 14.31 12.32
CA LEU A 56 -6.33 15.62 12.24
C LEU A 56 -7.47 15.65 11.20
N THR A 57 -7.22 15.12 10.00
CA THR A 57 -8.22 15.12 8.93
C THR A 57 -9.32 14.10 9.15
N GLU A 58 -9.04 12.94 9.75
CA GLU A 58 -10.05 11.97 10.20
C GLU A 58 -10.97 12.57 11.27
N LEU A 59 -10.40 13.24 12.28
CA LEU A 59 -11.20 13.95 13.29
C LEU A 59 -12.07 15.03 12.64
N GLY A 60 -11.52 15.79 11.69
CA GLY A 60 -12.28 16.76 10.92
C GLY A 60 -13.45 16.12 10.16
N MET A 61 -13.21 15.01 9.46
CA MET A 61 -14.22 14.27 8.70
C MET A 61 -15.31 13.71 9.62
N ASP A 62 -14.95 13.17 10.79
CA ASP A 62 -15.89 12.67 11.78
C ASP A 62 -16.80 13.80 12.33
N LEU A 63 -16.23 14.98 12.60
CA LEU A 63 -16.97 16.13 13.11
C LEU A 63 -17.97 16.71 12.10
N VAL A 64 -17.63 16.72 10.80
CA VAL A 64 -18.53 17.22 9.74
C VAL A 64 -19.49 16.16 9.22
N GLY A 65 -19.26 14.89 9.56
CA GLY A 65 -20.08 13.75 9.17
C GLY A 65 -20.25 13.64 7.65
N SER A 66 -21.49 13.47 7.19
CA SER A 66 -21.81 13.28 5.78
C SER A 66 -21.40 14.47 4.89
N ALA A 67 -21.30 15.69 5.44
CA ALA A 67 -20.84 16.87 4.70
C ALA A 67 -19.38 16.77 4.24
N GLY A 68 -18.56 15.95 4.92
CA GLY A 68 -17.19 15.64 4.50
C GLY A 68 -17.13 14.76 3.25
N VAL A 69 -18.09 13.83 3.14
CA VAL A 69 -18.16 12.83 2.06
C VAL A 69 -18.80 13.42 0.81
N THR A 70 -19.78 14.31 0.95
CA THR A 70 -20.46 14.98 -0.19
C THR A 70 -19.64 16.09 -0.83
N GLY A 71 -18.45 16.40 -0.30
CA GLY A 71 -17.59 17.49 -0.79
C GLY A 71 -18.06 18.88 -0.37
N ALA A 72 -19.05 18.99 0.53
CA ALA A 72 -19.52 20.26 1.08
C ALA A 72 -18.45 20.98 1.95
N THR A 73 -17.37 20.28 2.30
CA THR A 73 -16.19 20.83 2.98
C THR A 73 -14.92 20.67 2.12
N PRO A 74 -14.83 21.33 0.95
CA PRO A 74 -13.86 21.00 -0.10
C PRO A 74 -12.39 21.11 0.36
N LYS A 75 -12.08 22.03 1.27
CA LYS A 75 -10.74 22.15 1.87
C LYS A 75 -10.38 20.93 2.72
N LEU A 76 -11.31 20.48 3.56
CA LEU A 76 -11.12 19.32 4.43
C LEU A 76 -11.09 18.03 3.61
N THR A 77 -12.01 17.84 2.66
CA THR A 77 -12.02 16.68 1.76
C THR A 77 -10.71 16.59 0.97
N ARG A 78 -10.22 17.71 0.39
CA ARG A 78 -8.95 17.75 -0.31
C ARG A 78 -7.77 17.42 0.61
N ALA A 79 -7.74 17.97 1.83
CA ALA A 79 -6.70 17.70 2.81
C ALA A 79 -6.70 16.22 3.24
N TYR A 80 -7.87 15.65 3.51
CA TYR A 80 -8.04 14.24 3.87
C TYR A 80 -7.48 13.30 2.79
N LEU A 81 -7.91 13.50 1.54
CA LEU A 81 -7.44 12.70 0.41
C LEU A 81 -5.94 12.90 0.14
N GLY A 82 -5.45 14.14 0.22
CA GLY A 82 -4.03 14.46 0.07
C GLY A 82 -3.17 13.78 1.14
N ASN A 83 -3.61 13.81 2.40
CA ASN A 83 -2.89 13.21 3.52
C ASN A 83 -2.89 11.68 3.47
N ARG A 84 -3.89 11.05 2.83
CA ARG A 84 -3.84 9.62 2.49
C ARG A 84 -2.71 9.35 1.49
N ALA A 85 -2.61 10.12 0.42
CA ALA A 85 -1.55 9.96 -0.58
C ALA A 85 -0.13 10.16 -0.01
N MET A 86 0.03 11.06 0.97
CA MET A 86 1.32 11.35 1.60
C MET A 86 1.92 10.19 2.41
N THR A 87 1.13 9.17 2.78
CA THR A 87 1.66 7.93 3.38
C THR A 87 2.37 7.01 2.40
N ILE A 88 2.33 7.36 1.12
CA ILE A 88 2.96 6.65 0.01
C ILE A 88 4.07 7.52 -0.59
N ALA A 89 3.80 8.81 -0.79
CA ALA A 89 4.74 9.74 -1.41
C ALA A 89 6.03 9.93 -0.59
N GLY A 90 7.19 9.85 -1.28
CA GLY A 90 8.52 10.01 -0.68
C GLY A 90 8.98 8.82 0.19
N GLY A 91 8.38 7.64 0.03
CA GLY A 91 8.63 6.42 0.82
C GLY A 91 7.46 6.09 1.76
N THR A 92 6.99 4.84 1.75
CA THR A 92 5.79 4.49 2.52
C THR A 92 6.04 4.55 4.02
N SER A 93 4.98 4.76 4.81
CA SER A 93 5.06 4.73 6.27
C SER A 93 5.65 3.42 6.80
N GLU A 94 5.37 2.30 6.13
CA GLU A 94 5.92 0.97 6.47
C GLU A 94 7.44 0.90 6.23
N ILE A 95 7.93 1.43 5.10
CA ILE A 95 9.37 1.48 4.82
C ILE A 95 10.08 2.43 5.78
N THR A 96 9.43 3.53 6.14
CA THR A 96 9.98 4.48 7.11
C THR A 96 10.06 3.83 8.50
N ARG A 97 9.04 3.09 8.92
CA ARG A 97 9.03 2.32 10.18
C ARG A 97 10.09 1.22 10.19
N ASN A 98 10.23 0.46 9.12
CA ASN A 98 11.27 -0.57 8.99
C ASN A 98 12.67 0.04 9.01
N THR A 99 12.86 1.19 8.35
CA THR A 99 14.12 1.93 8.38
C THR A 99 14.44 2.39 9.81
N ILE A 100 13.45 2.88 10.55
CA ILE A 100 13.61 3.25 11.97
C ILE A 100 13.98 2.01 12.81
N ALA A 101 13.25 0.91 12.68
CA ALA A 101 13.49 -0.33 13.42
C ALA A 101 14.90 -0.90 13.18
N GLU A 102 15.29 -1.06 11.91
CA GLU A 102 16.54 -1.71 11.54
C GLU A 102 17.76 -0.79 11.69
N ARG A 103 17.68 0.45 11.17
CA ARG A 103 18.85 1.34 11.06
C ARG A 103 19.04 2.25 12.26
N ILE A 104 17.96 2.56 12.99
CA ILE A 104 18.05 3.43 14.17
C ILE A 104 18.06 2.61 15.45
N LEU A 105 17.13 1.66 15.56
CA LEU A 105 16.96 0.88 16.79
C LEU A 105 17.79 -0.42 16.80
N GLY A 106 18.40 -0.80 15.66
CA GLY A 106 19.21 -2.00 15.55
C GLY A 106 18.41 -3.29 15.77
N LEU A 107 17.09 -3.23 15.59
CA LEU A 107 16.23 -4.40 15.74
C LEU A 107 16.58 -5.43 14.66
N PRO A 108 16.50 -6.74 14.97
CA PRO A 108 16.65 -7.79 13.97
C PRO A 108 15.73 -7.50 12.80
N ARG A 109 16.22 -7.71 11.57
CA ARG A 109 15.37 -7.58 10.38
C ARG A 109 14.18 -8.50 10.56
N ASP A 110 12.99 -7.91 10.60
CA ASP A 110 11.75 -8.66 10.59
C ASP A 110 11.78 -9.51 9.32
N PRO A 111 11.77 -10.86 9.42
CA PRO A 111 11.74 -11.71 8.25
C PRO A 111 10.33 -11.60 7.70
N LEU A 112 10.00 -10.48 7.03
CA LEU A 112 8.68 -10.07 6.54
C LEU A 112 7.75 -11.26 6.63
N LEU A 113 7.08 -11.41 7.79
CA LEU A 113 6.19 -12.52 8.03
C LEU A 113 4.96 -12.22 7.19
N ILE A 114 5.11 -12.45 5.89
CA ILE A 114 4.01 -12.49 4.96
C ILE A 114 3.29 -13.77 5.35
N ASN A 115 2.31 -13.63 6.25
CA ASN A 115 1.20 -14.56 6.35
C ASN A 115 0.43 -14.51 5.02
N ALA A 116 1.06 -14.96 3.93
CA ALA A 116 0.45 -15.27 2.64
C ALA A 116 -0.10 -16.69 2.72
N THR A 117 -0.90 -16.95 3.75
CA THR A 117 -1.81 -18.10 3.78
C THR A 117 -3.09 -17.83 2.99
N SER A 118 -3.26 -16.63 2.43
CA SER A 118 -4.27 -16.36 1.40
C SER A 118 -3.60 -15.94 0.10
N SER A 119 -3.53 -16.89 -0.83
CA SER A 119 -3.10 -16.70 -2.21
C SER A 119 -4.16 -16.05 -3.11
N SER A 120 -5.22 -15.48 -2.53
CA SER A 120 -6.22 -14.70 -3.25
C SER A 120 -6.03 -13.22 -2.92
N ALA A 121 -5.84 -12.36 -3.92
CA ALA A 121 -6.17 -10.96 -3.73
C ALA A 121 -7.66 -10.90 -3.31
N PRO A 122 -8.00 -10.29 -2.16
CA PRO A 122 -9.37 -10.30 -1.63
C PRO A 122 -10.19 -9.20 -2.31
N THR A 123 -10.13 -9.14 -3.64
CA THR A 123 -10.73 -8.07 -4.43
C THR A 123 -11.97 -8.52 -5.18
N GLY A 124 -12.15 -9.84 -5.32
CA GLY A 124 -13.40 -10.45 -5.73
C GLY A 124 -13.65 -10.46 -7.23
N PHE A 125 -12.89 -9.73 -8.03
CA PHE A 125 -12.96 -9.79 -9.51
C PHE A 125 -12.04 -10.88 -10.03
N ASP A 126 -12.57 -11.83 -10.81
CA ASP A 126 -11.85 -13.02 -11.27
C ASP A 126 -11.83 -13.17 -12.81
N ALA A 127 -11.18 -14.24 -13.29
CA ALA A 127 -11.02 -14.52 -14.70
C ALA A 127 -12.36 -14.83 -15.40
N ASP A 128 -13.30 -15.47 -14.72
CA ASP A 128 -14.59 -15.84 -15.30
C ASP A 128 -15.44 -14.58 -15.50
N GLU A 129 -15.40 -13.66 -14.53
CA GLU A 129 -16.03 -12.34 -14.66
C GLU A 129 -15.40 -11.50 -15.77
N LEU A 130 -14.08 -11.59 -15.96
CA LEU A 130 -13.41 -10.94 -17.09
C LEU A 130 -13.87 -11.52 -18.44
N VAL A 131 -13.97 -12.85 -18.56
CA VAL A 131 -14.46 -13.51 -19.79
C VAL A 131 -15.90 -13.09 -20.07
N ALA A 132 -16.76 -13.06 -19.05
CA ALA A 132 -18.14 -12.60 -19.20
C ALA A 132 -18.25 -11.14 -19.71
N LEU A 133 -17.35 -10.25 -19.27
CA LEU A 133 -17.29 -8.88 -19.78
C LEU A 133 -16.85 -8.82 -21.25
N ILE A 134 -15.91 -9.67 -21.65
CA ILE A 134 -15.43 -9.77 -23.04
C ILE A 134 -16.54 -10.29 -23.95
N ASP A 135 -17.26 -11.34 -23.52
CA ASP A 135 -18.35 -11.94 -24.30
C ASP A 135 -19.53 -10.97 -24.47
N ALA A 136 -19.74 -10.07 -23.52
CA ALA A 136 -20.79 -9.06 -23.56
C ALA A 136 -20.41 -7.81 -24.38
N ASP A 137 -19.12 -7.57 -24.65
CA ASP A 137 -18.63 -6.42 -25.42
C ASP A 137 -18.63 -6.75 -26.93
N PRO A 138 -19.36 -6.00 -27.77
CA PRO A 138 -19.30 -6.15 -29.24
C PRO A 138 -17.89 -6.05 -29.81
N ASP A 139 -16.98 -5.31 -29.15
CA ASP A 139 -15.58 -5.17 -29.52
C ASP A 139 -14.64 -6.12 -28.73
N GLY A 140 -15.20 -7.06 -27.94
CA GLY A 140 -14.47 -7.91 -27.00
C GLY A 140 -13.29 -8.67 -27.60
N ALA A 141 -13.38 -9.02 -28.89
CA ALA A 141 -12.32 -9.69 -29.64
C ALA A 141 -10.96 -8.97 -29.56
N ARG A 142 -10.94 -7.63 -29.40
CA ARG A 142 -9.69 -6.85 -29.28
C ARG A 142 -8.93 -7.13 -27.98
N TYR A 143 -9.64 -7.59 -26.94
CA TYR A 143 -9.08 -7.83 -25.61
C TYR A 143 -8.63 -9.28 -25.39
N VAL A 144 -9.04 -10.22 -26.24
CA VAL A 144 -8.80 -11.67 -26.08
C VAL A 144 -7.33 -12.00 -25.85
N ARG A 145 -6.40 -11.36 -26.58
CA ARG A 145 -4.96 -11.58 -26.37
C ARG A 145 -4.51 -11.18 -24.96
N ARG A 146 -4.84 -9.97 -24.54
CA ARG A 146 -4.48 -9.44 -23.21
C ARG A 146 -5.17 -10.23 -22.09
N ALA A 147 -6.41 -10.65 -22.31
CA ALA A 147 -7.13 -11.53 -21.40
C ALA A 147 -6.42 -12.88 -21.26
N GLY A 148 -6.03 -13.49 -22.38
CA GLY A 148 -5.27 -14.74 -22.40
C GLY A 148 -3.95 -14.63 -21.64
N GLU A 149 -3.20 -13.53 -21.80
CA GLU A 149 -1.97 -13.27 -21.05
C GLU A 149 -2.21 -13.19 -19.55
N VAL A 150 -3.22 -12.41 -19.12
CA VAL A 150 -3.56 -12.26 -17.70
C VAL A 150 -4.02 -13.59 -17.10
N ILE A 151 -4.90 -14.33 -17.80
CA ILE A 151 -5.42 -15.63 -17.35
C ILE A 151 -4.30 -16.66 -17.26
N ALA A 152 -3.40 -16.72 -18.24
CA ALA A 152 -2.25 -17.61 -18.23
C ALA A 152 -1.36 -17.36 -17.00
N VAL A 153 -1.07 -16.10 -16.68
CA VAL A 153 -0.35 -15.74 -15.44
C VAL A 153 -1.12 -16.17 -14.21
N GLY A 154 -2.44 -15.97 -14.18
CA GLY A 154 -3.32 -16.41 -13.08
C GLY A 154 -3.19 -17.91 -12.78
N HIS A 155 -3.10 -18.75 -13.82
CA HIS A 155 -2.90 -20.20 -13.64
C HIS A 155 -1.53 -20.58 -13.05
N THR A 156 -0.52 -19.71 -13.17
CA THR A 156 0.80 -19.97 -12.54
C THR A 156 0.78 -19.79 -11.03
N LEU A 157 -0.11 -18.92 -10.50
CA LEU A 157 -0.15 -18.57 -9.09
C LEU A 157 -0.49 -19.77 -8.18
N PRO A 158 -1.52 -20.59 -8.46
CA PRO A 158 -1.77 -21.83 -7.71
C PRO A 158 -0.59 -22.80 -7.72
N LEU A 159 0.11 -22.91 -8.86
CA LEU A 159 1.26 -23.81 -8.99
C LEU A 159 2.43 -23.37 -8.10
N LEU A 160 2.66 -22.06 -7.95
CA LEU A 160 3.66 -21.53 -7.01
C LEU A 160 3.32 -21.88 -5.56
N ASN A 161 2.03 -21.86 -5.19
CA ASN A 161 1.61 -22.25 -3.84
C ASN A 161 1.77 -23.76 -3.63
N LEU A 162 1.39 -24.58 -4.60
CA LEU A 162 1.62 -26.04 -4.54
C LEU A 162 3.10 -26.37 -4.41
N ARG A 163 3.97 -25.66 -5.13
CA ARG A 163 5.42 -25.81 -5.00
C ARG A 163 5.92 -25.47 -3.59
N ARG A 164 5.38 -24.42 -2.96
CA ARG A 164 5.70 -24.08 -1.56
C ARG A 164 5.26 -25.18 -0.60
N VAL A 165 4.03 -25.67 -0.75
CA VAL A 165 3.50 -26.77 0.07
C VAL A 165 4.37 -28.03 -0.09
N SER A 166 4.71 -28.41 -1.33
CA SER A 166 5.58 -29.54 -1.62
C SER A 166 6.95 -29.42 -0.95
N ARG A 167 7.56 -28.23 -1.00
CA ARG A 167 8.85 -27.95 -0.35
C ARG A 167 8.78 -27.99 1.18
N ALA A 168 7.70 -27.49 1.75
CA ALA A 168 7.46 -27.55 3.20
C ALA A 168 7.31 -29.00 3.66
N ILE A 169 6.55 -29.82 2.91
CA ILE A 169 6.41 -31.26 3.17
C ILE A 169 7.76 -31.98 3.06
N ALA A 170 8.60 -31.59 2.10
CA ALA A 170 9.95 -32.14 1.92
C ALA A 170 10.97 -31.71 2.99
N GLY A 171 10.54 -30.95 4.02
CA GLY A 171 11.41 -30.50 5.11
C GLY A 171 12.40 -29.41 4.72
N THR A 172 12.26 -28.81 3.54
CA THR A 172 13.08 -27.64 3.17
C THR A 172 12.47 -26.40 3.82
N GLU A 173 13.31 -25.57 4.45
CA GLU A 173 12.86 -24.31 5.04
C GLU A 173 12.23 -23.40 3.98
N PRO A 174 11.21 -22.59 4.34
CA PRO A 174 10.63 -21.59 3.44
C PRO A 174 11.74 -20.65 2.94
N GLY A 175 11.96 -20.61 1.64
CA GLY A 175 12.93 -19.70 1.04
C GLY A 175 12.31 -18.33 0.70
N PRO A 176 13.10 -17.44 0.07
CA PRO A 176 12.67 -16.10 -0.32
C PRO A 176 11.62 -16.08 -1.45
N GLU A 177 11.16 -17.24 -1.94
CA GLU A 177 10.10 -17.35 -2.96
C GLU A 177 8.78 -16.71 -2.50
N GLY A 178 8.62 -16.56 -1.17
CA GLY A 178 7.69 -15.66 -0.46
C GLY A 178 7.37 -14.38 -1.25
N ASN A 179 8.43 -13.66 -1.57
CA ASN A 179 8.40 -12.33 -2.18
C ASN A 179 8.03 -12.39 -3.67
N VAL A 180 8.47 -13.43 -4.38
CA VAL A 180 8.17 -13.62 -5.81
C VAL A 180 6.67 -13.82 -6.02
N THR A 181 6.05 -14.74 -5.27
CA THR A 181 4.60 -14.97 -5.41
C THR A 181 3.81 -13.75 -4.97
N LYS A 182 4.23 -13.03 -3.91
CA LYS A 182 3.55 -11.80 -3.50
C LYS A 182 3.55 -10.77 -4.64
N LEU A 183 4.72 -10.51 -5.23
CA LEU A 183 4.86 -9.55 -6.32
C LEU A 183 3.99 -9.96 -7.51
N LEU A 184 4.04 -11.24 -7.90
CA LEU A 184 3.27 -11.75 -9.03
C LEU A 184 1.75 -11.71 -8.78
N VAL A 185 1.29 -12.00 -7.56
CA VAL A 185 -0.12 -11.83 -7.17
C VAL A 185 -0.55 -10.37 -7.30
N ALA A 186 0.26 -9.43 -6.82
CA ALA A 186 -0.05 -8.01 -6.90
C ALA A 186 -0.11 -7.51 -8.35
N GLU A 187 0.88 -7.83 -9.18
CA GLU A 187 0.94 -7.45 -10.59
C GLU A 187 -0.21 -8.10 -11.40
N HIS A 188 -0.46 -9.40 -11.20
CA HIS A 188 -1.57 -10.10 -11.86
C HIS A 188 -2.93 -9.47 -11.51
N SER A 189 -3.18 -9.19 -10.24
CA SER A 189 -4.45 -8.61 -9.80
C SER A 189 -4.66 -7.19 -10.34
N GLN A 190 -3.59 -6.42 -10.48
CA GLN A 190 -3.65 -5.11 -11.16
C GLN A 190 -3.98 -5.26 -12.64
N HIS A 191 -3.27 -6.10 -13.38
CA HIS A 191 -3.54 -6.29 -14.81
C HIS A 191 -4.97 -6.80 -15.07
N LEU A 192 -5.46 -7.71 -14.22
CA LEU A 192 -6.83 -8.23 -14.29
C LEU A 192 -7.86 -7.11 -14.10
N THR A 193 -7.72 -6.32 -13.05
CA THR A 193 -8.69 -5.24 -12.77
C THR A 193 -8.55 -4.04 -13.70
N GLU A 194 -7.35 -3.73 -14.20
CA GLU A 194 -7.13 -2.72 -15.24
C GLU A 194 -7.84 -3.10 -16.54
N LEU A 195 -7.71 -4.36 -16.97
CA LEU A 195 -8.40 -4.85 -18.14
C LEU A 195 -9.93 -4.83 -17.97
N GLY A 196 -10.41 -5.23 -16.78
CA GLY A 196 -11.83 -5.09 -16.43
C GLY A 196 -12.30 -3.63 -16.53
N MET A 197 -11.52 -2.67 -16.00
CA MET A 197 -11.83 -1.24 -16.08
C MET A 197 -11.83 -0.73 -17.53
N ASP A 198 -10.91 -1.19 -18.37
CA ASP A 198 -10.86 -0.84 -19.80
C ASP A 198 -12.10 -1.35 -20.56
N LEU A 199 -12.61 -2.53 -20.22
CA LEU A 199 -13.81 -3.13 -20.81
C LEU A 199 -15.08 -2.38 -20.40
N VAL A 200 -15.23 -2.03 -19.12
CA VAL A 200 -16.44 -1.34 -18.63
C VAL A 200 -16.42 0.17 -18.92
N GLY A 201 -15.26 0.72 -19.24
CA GLY A 201 -15.07 2.13 -19.57
C GLY A 201 -15.63 3.08 -18.51
N SER A 202 -16.53 3.98 -18.91
CA SER A 202 -17.11 4.99 -18.02
C SER A 202 -17.99 4.38 -16.90
N ALA A 203 -18.54 3.17 -17.09
CA ALA A 203 -19.31 2.48 -16.06
C ALA A 203 -18.46 2.16 -14.81
N GLY A 204 -17.15 2.00 -15.00
CA GLY A 204 -16.17 1.78 -13.93
C GLY A 204 -15.99 2.97 -12.99
N VAL A 205 -16.24 4.19 -13.46
CA VAL A 205 -16.06 5.43 -12.69
C VAL A 205 -17.37 6.05 -12.21
N THR A 206 -18.50 5.71 -12.83
CA THR A 206 -19.84 6.14 -12.39
C THR A 206 -20.40 5.32 -11.24
N GLY A 207 -19.71 4.25 -10.85
CA GLY A 207 -20.15 3.34 -9.78
C GLY A 207 -21.11 2.25 -10.24
N ALA A 208 -21.31 2.08 -11.55
CA ALA A 208 -22.17 1.04 -12.12
C ALA A 208 -21.56 -0.38 -11.97
N THR A 209 -20.25 -0.49 -11.73
CA THR A 209 -19.55 -1.75 -11.49
C THR A 209 -18.84 -1.77 -10.12
N PRO A 210 -19.58 -1.65 -9.01
CA PRO A 210 -19.00 -1.37 -7.69
C PRO A 210 -18.04 -2.46 -7.19
N LYS A 211 -18.25 -3.72 -7.61
CA LYS A 211 -17.35 -4.84 -7.31
C LYS A 211 -15.99 -4.65 -7.98
N LEU A 212 -15.96 -4.45 -9.30
CA LEU A 212 -14.76 -4.19 -10.08
C LEU A 212 -14.04 -2.91 -9.65
N THR A 213 -14.78 -1.82 -9.40
CA THR A 213 -14.19 -0.56 -8.94
C THR A 213 -13.51 -0.73 -7.57
N ARG A 214 -14.16 -1.43 -6.63
CA ARG A 214 -13.57 -1.77 -5.34
C ARG A 214 -12.34 -2.67 -5.50
N ALA A 215 -12.42 -3.64 -6.40
CA ALA A 215 -11.32 -4.55 -6.70
C ALA A 215 -10.08 -3.80 -7.23
N TYR A 216 -10.30 -2.93 -8.22
CA TYR A 216 -9.28 -2.09 -8.83
C TYR A 216 -8.57 -1.20 -7.79
N LEU A 217 -9.35 -0.47 -6.98
CA LEU A 217 -8.81 0.39 -5.94
C LEU A 217 -8.09 -0.41 -4.83
N GLY A 218 -8.65 -1.56 -4.43
CA GLY A 218 -8.03 -2.45 -3.45
C GLY A 218 -6.69 -3.03 -3.93
N ASN A 219 -6.59 -3.44 -5.19
CA ASN A 219 -5.36 -3.96 -5.79
C ASN A 219 -4.25 -2.91 -5.90
N ARG A 220 -4.61 -1.61 -6.00
CA ARG A 220 -3.62 -0.52 -5.86
C ARG A 220 -3.07 -0.40 -4.44
N ALA A 221 -3.89 -0.65 -3.41
CA ALA A 221 -3.41 -0.66 -2.03
C ALA A 221 -2.46 -1.85 -1.75
N MET A 222 -2.68 -2.99 -2.41
CA MET A 222 -1.86 -4.21 -2.24
C MET A 222 -0.40 -4.08 -2.69
N THR A 223 -0.08 -3.14 -3.59
CA THR A 223 1.33 -2.86 -3.95
C THR A 223 2.12 -2.11 -2.89
N ILE A 224 1.45 -1.72 -1.81
CA ILE A 224 2.03 -1.07 -0.64
C ILE A 224 1.97 -2.02 0.56
N ALA A 225 0.79 -2.60 0.82
CA ALA A 225 0.52 -3.43 1.98
C ALA A 225 1.51 -4.60 2.15
N GLY A 226 2.09 -4.73 3.35
CA GLY A 226 3.03 -5.81 3.69
C GLY A 226 4.39 -5.69 3.00
N GLY A 227 4.77 -4.49 2.56
CA GLY A 227 6.02 -4.17 1.86
C GLY A 227 5.79 -3.77 0.40
N THR A 228 6.39 -2.65 -0.05
CA THR A 228 6.15 -2.15 -1.40
C THR A 228 6.63 -3.12 -2.48
N SER A 229 6.04 -3.08 -3.67
CA SER A 229 6.51 -3.86 -4.82
C SER A 229 7.99 -3.57 -5.14
N GLU A 230 8.44 -2.32 -4.96
CA GLU A 230 9.84 -1.91 -5.15
C GLU A 230 10.78 -2.57 -4.15
N ILE A 231 10.40 -2.61 -2.87
CA ILE A 231 11.22 -3.24 -1.82
C ILE A 231 11.20 -4.76 -1.98
N THR A 232 10.07 -5.33 -2.41
CA THR A 232 9.96 -6.74 -2.76
C THR A 232 10.90 -7.08 -3.92
N ARG A 233 10.96 -6.23 -4.95
CA ARG A 233 11.88 -6.38 -6.10
C ARG A 233 13.34 -6.24 -5.69
N ASN A 234 13.69 -5.28 -4.83
CA ASN A 234 15.05 -5.15 -4.27
C ASN A 234 15.42 -6.38 -3.44
N THR A 235 14.48 -6.91 -2.66
CA THR A 235 14.70 -8.14 -1.87
C THR A 235 14.95 -9.34 -2.79
N ILE A 236 14.21 -9.46 -3.90
CA ILE A 236 14.46 -10.50 -4.91
C ILE A 236 15.84 -10.31 -5.55
N ALA A 237 16.18 -9.09 -5.97
CA ALA A 237 17.47 -8.74 -6.55
C ALA A 237 18.64 -9.12 -5.64
N GLU A 238 18.62 -8.70 -4.38
CA GLU A 238 19.72 -8.92 -3.44
C GLU A 238 19.78 -10.35 -2.91
N ARG A 239 18.64 -10.92 -2.50
CA ARG A 239 18.61 -12.20 -1.76
C ARG A 239 18.41 -13.43 -2.64
N ILE A 240 17.80 -13.27 -3.81
CA ILE A 240 17.57 -14.39 -4.75
C ILE A 240 18.58 -14.33 -5.88
N LEU A 241 18.75 -13.14 -6.47
CA LEU A 241 19.62 -12.98 -7.64
C LEU A 241 21.08 -12.60 -7.28
N GLY A 242 21.36 -12.31 -6.01
CA GLY A 242 22.71 -11.98 -5.54
C GLY A 242 23.25 -10.65 -6.08
N LEU A 243 22.37 -9.76 -6.55
CA LEU A 243 22.77 -8.47 -7.09
C LEU A 243 23.34 -7.56 -5.98
N PRO A 244 24.33 -6.70 -6.30
CA PRO A 244 24.83 -5.71 -5.35
C PRO A 244 23.69 -4.84 -4.84
N ARG A 245 23.77 -4.43 -3.57
CA ARG A 245 22.82 -3.46 -3.02
C ARG A 245 22.89 -2.17 -3.81
N ASP A 246 21.73 -1.62 -4.11
CA ASP A 246 21.63 -0.29 -4.70
C ASP A 246 22.33 0.71 -3.76
N PRO A 247 23.38 1.44 -4.22
CA PRO A 247 24.02 2.46 -3.42
C PRO A 247 23.05 3.63 -3.28
N LEU A 248 22.15 3.53 -2.29
CA LEU A 248 21.37 4.66 -1.83
C LEU A 248 22.36 5.74 -1.42
N LEU A 249 22.39 6.84 -2.20
CA LEU A 249 23.30 7.97 -2.08
C LEU A 249 23.69 8.25 -0.61
N LYS A 250 25.00 8.21 -0.34
CA LYS A 250 25.60 8.65 0.92
C LYS A 250 25.30 10.12 1.16
#